data_AF-A0A349DI60-F1
#
_entry.id   AF-A0A349DI60-F1
#
_cell.length_a   1.000
_cell.length_b   1.000
_cell.length_c   1.000
_cell.angle_alpha   90.00
_cell.angle_beta   90.00
_cell.angle_gamma   90.00
#
_symmetry.space_group_name_H-M   'P 1'
#
loop_
_entity.id
_entity.type
_entity.pdbx_description
1 polymer ?
#
loop_
_entity_poly.entity_id
_entity_poly.type
_entity_poly.pdbx_seq_one_letter_code
_entity_poly.pdbx_strand_id
1 'polypeptide(L)'
;MLNTAILDIVIALSFTYFILSMMVSSINEAVSNARNYRGNLLRTTLFNLFYEKGSTTNAKQPATSAKTTQTTKGEIKTEPETENAWKDCLDEILDSPFIDSVRKKANEFPAYIPPENFTLATMDFLKEQVKDKDGKYDENNLLQTLKKKLENNEIAIIKGKFKTKLLTLIDKSQYDLDQFKIELESFYNKATEQLGSWYKRKIKLILFGYGAILALAFNVDTFHVGKVLWQKPSEATAFVEQIENYKAKKKDPTMTQADSTLQQIANNTINDINENYGTLKPLPIGWNDKEAAPFMRVLGIKNKAEKAAKKFQTTAKDAWFDIFSKFLGWFVTAAAVSLGAPFWYDVFN
;
A
#
# COMPACT_ATOMS: atom_id res chain seq x y z
N MET A 1 4.94 -24.57 -36.47
CA MET A 1 5.34 -25.27 -35.23
C MET A 1 6.19 -24.40 -34.30
N LEU A 2 7.24 -23.69 -34.77
CA LEU A 2 8.02 -22.80 -33.89
C LEU A 2 7.22 -21.60 -33.34
N ASN A 3 6.30 -21.03 -34.14
CA ASN A 3 5.51 -19.87 -33.71
C ASN A 3 4.50 -20.20 -32.60
N THR A 4 4.00 -21.44 -32.55
CA THR A 4 3.06 -21.90 -31.51
C THR A 4 3.79 -22.25 -30.21
N ALA A 5 4.98 -22.85 -30.28
CA ALA A 5 5.75 -23.20 -29.09
C ALA A 5 6.22 -21.96 -28.31
N ILE A 6 6.65 -20.89 -29.00
CA ILE A 6 7.05 -19.64 -28.34
C ILE A 6 5.84 -19.00 -27.64
N LEU A 7 4.68 -19.02 -28.29
CA LEU A 7 3.43 -18.51 -27.72
C LEU A 7 3.03 -19.27 -26.46
N ASP A 8 3.10 -20.61 -26.48
CA ASP A 8 2.80 -21.46 -25.32
C ASP A 8 3.70 -21.14 -24.13
N ILE A 9 4.99 -20.88 -24.38
CA ILE A 9 5.95 -20.49 -23.33
C ILE A 9 5.59 -19.14 -22.72
N VAL A 10 5.21 -18.16 -23.55
CA VAL A 10 4.80 -16.82 -23.08
C VAL A 10 3.52 -16.91 -22.25
N ILE A 11 2.54 -17.70 -22.68
CA ILE A 11 1.29 -17.94 -21.94
C ILE A 11 1.59 -18.62 -20.60
N ALA A 12 2.42 -19.67 -20.61
CA ALA A 12 2.82 -20.39 -19.41
C ALA A 12 3.53 -19.48 -18.38
N LEU A 13 4.48 -18.65 -18.84
CA LEU A 13 5.18 -17.69 -17.99
C LEU A 13 4.22 -16.62 -17.44
N SER A 14 3.36 -16.06 -18.29
CA SER A 14 2.41 -15.03 -17.89
C SER A 14 1.42 -15.55 -16.84
N PHE A 15 0.92 -16.77 -17.02
CA PHE A 15 0.03 -17.42 -16.06
C PHE A 15 0.74 -17.77 -14.74
N THR A 16 2.02 -18.16 -14.80
CA THR A 16 2.85 -18.34 -13.60
C THR A 16 2.92 -17.06 -12.78
N TYR A 17 3.20 -15.92 -13.43
CA TYR A 17 3.23 -14.62 -12.75
C TYR A 17 1.86 -14.19 -12.27
N PHE A 18 0.79 -14.50 -13.00
CA PHE A 18 -0.58 -14.27 -12.55
C PHE A 18 -0.86 -14.98 -11.22
N ILE A 19 -0.56 -16.28 -11.11
CA ILE A 19 -0.78 -17.04 -9.87
C ILE A 19 0.06 -16.48 -8.72
N LEU A 20 1.34 -16.20 -8.95
CA LEU A 20 2.19 -15.63 -7.90
C LEU A 20 1.71 -14.23 -7.47
N SER A 21 1.23 -13.42 -8.42
CA SER A 21 0.64 -12.10 -8.13
C SER A 21 -0.66 -12.21 -7.34
N MET A 22 -1.47 -13.23 -7.61
CA MET A 22 -2.65 -13.56 -6.80
C MET A 22 -2.24 -13.90 -5.36
N MET A 23 -1.26 -14.78 -5.18
CA MET A 23 -0.76 -15.14 -3.84
C MET A 23 -0.21 -13.92 -3.08
N VAL A 24 0.61 -13.08 -3.73
CA VAL A 24 1.13 -11.84 -3.12
C VAL A 24 0.00 -10.90 -2.74
N SER A 25 -1.05 -10.78 -3.57
CA SER A 25 -2.20 -9.94 -3.27
C SER A 25 -2.97 -10.45 -2.04
N SER A 26 -3.21 -11.76 -1.95
CA SER A 26 -3.86 -12.39 -0.79
C SER A 26 -3.04 -12.24 0.50
N ILE A 27 -1.72 -12.44 0.44
CA ILE A 27 -0.82 -12.21 1.59
C ILE A 27 -0.88 -10.74 2.01
N ASN A 28 -0.75 -9.82 1.05
CA ASN A 28 -0.79 -8.40 1.33
C ASN A 28 -2.14 -7.98 1.93
N GLU A 29 -3.26 -8.54 1.47
CA GLU A 29 -4.58 -8.30 2.05
C GLU A 29 -4.64 -8.81 3.50
N ALA A 30 -4.27 -10.06 3.75
CA ALA A 30 -4.31 -10.66 5.09
C ALA A 30 -3.48 -9.82 6.08
N VAL A 31 -2.27 -9.41 5.69
CA VAL A 31 -1.41 -8.55 6.52
C VAL A 31 -2.00 -7.14 6.68
N SER A 32 -2.52 -6.55 5.62
CA SER A 32 -3.11 -5.21 5.65
C SER A 32 -4.35 -5.15 6.55
N ASN A 33 -5.20 -6.17 6.49
CA ASN A 33 -6.40 -6.32 7.30
C ASN A 33 -6.04 -6.58 8.77
N ALA A 34 -5.08 -7.48 9.05
CA ALA A 34 -4.65 -7.79 10.41
C ALA A 34 -4.02 -6.58 11.13
N ARG A 35 -3.34 -5.69 10.39
CA ARG A 35 -2.66 -4.51 10.95
C ARG A 35 -3.44 -3.20 10.81
N ASN A 36 -4.66 -3.24 10.26
CA ASN A 36 -5.43 -2.07 9.86
C ASN A 36 -4.56 -1.00 9.14
N TYR A 37 -3.74 -1.43 8.18
CA TYR A 37 -2.69 -0.56 7.61
C TYR A 37 -3.28 0.65 6.87
N ARG A 38 -4.41 0.46 6.18
CA ARG A 38 -5.12 1.54 5.48
C ARG A 38 -5.70 2.57 6.45
N GLY A 39 -6.38 2.12 7.51
CA GLY A 39 -6.91 3.03 8.53
C GLY A 39 -5.80 3.80 9.24
N ASN A 40 -4.72 3.12 9.62
CA ASN A 40 -3.57 3.77 10.26
C ASN A 40 -2.86 4.78 9.34
N LEU A 41 -2.81 4.52 8.04
CA LEU A 41 -2.27 5.47 7.07
C LEU A 41 -3.16 6.71 6.91
N LEU A 42 -4.47 6.52 6.80
CA LEU A 42 -5.43 7.63 6.75
C LEU A 42 -5.30 8.47 8.02
N ARG A 43 -5.32 7.83 9.19
CA ARG A 43 -5.11 8.48 10.49
C ARG A 43 -3.83 9.31 10.54
N THR A 44 -2.69 8.69 10.20
CA THR A 44 -1.38 9.35 10.18
C THR A 44 -1.38 10.55 9.24
N THR A 45 -2.09 10.46 8.12
CA THR A 45 -2.21 11.61 7.23
C THR A 45 -2.99 12.71 7.86
N LEU A 46 -4.21 12.40 8.32
CA LEU A 46 -5.09 13.44 8.81
C LEU A 46 -4.38 14.18 9.94
N PHE A 47 -3.67 13.48 10.83
CA PHE A 47 -2.80 14.12 11.83
C PHE A 47 -1.72 15.02 11.23
N ASN A 48 -1.08 14.59 10.14
CA ASN A 48 -0.02 15.35 9.50
C ASN A 48 -0.52 16.43 8.52
N LEU A 49 -1.83 16.59 8.33
CA LEU A 49 -2.41 17.48 7.31
C LEU A 49 -1.97 18.93 7.46
N PHE A 50 -1.87 19.39 8.72
CA PHE A 50 -1.40 20.73 9.07
C PHE A 50 -0.04 20.71 9.78
N TYR A 51 0.56 19.53 9.93
CA TYR A 51 1.88 19.39 10.53
C TYR A 51 2.95 19.82 9.53
N GLU A 52 3.70 20.86 9.85
CA GLU A 52 4.91 21.19 9.13
C GLU A 52 6.06 20.46 9.81
N LYS A 53 6.56 19.40 9.17
CA LYS A 53 7.87 18.88 9.55
C LYS A 53 8.86 20.00 9.25
N GLY A 54 9.30 20.72 10.29
CA GLY A 54 10.43 21.65 10.19
C GLY A 54 11.52 20.97 9.37
N SER A 55 11.95 21.62 8.28
CA SER A 55 12.87 21.14 7.27
C SER A 55 13.86 20.08 7.80
N THR A 56 13.60 18.80 7.56
CA THR A 56 14.65 17.79 7.73
C THR A 56 15.49 17.77 6.47
N THR A 57 16.38 18.73 6.35
CA THR A 57 17.68 18.48 5.74
C THR A 57 18.43 17.51 6.65
N ASN A 58 18.99 16.47 6.03
CA ASN A 58 19.72 15.38 6.66
C ASN A 58 20.70 15.83 7.74
N ALA A 59 20.58 15.31 8.96
CA ALA A 59 21.72 15.05 9.83
C ALA A 59 21.35 13.98 10.88
N LYS A 60 22.19 12.96 10.97
CA LYS A 60 22.17 11.89 11.98
C LYS A 60 21.94 12.44 13.39
N GLN A 61 21.08 11.78 14.16
CA GLN A 61 21.18 11.77 15.61
C GLN A 61 22.56 11.26 16.03
N PRO A 62 23.16 11.91 17.04
CA PRO A 62 23.46 11.14 18.23
C PRO A 62 22.91 11.82 19.49
N ALA A 63 22.56 10.99 20.46
CA ALA A 63 22.12 11.35 21.79
C ALA A 63 23.17 12.20 22.54
N THR A 64 22.74 13.22 23.29
CA THR A 64 22.98 13.39 24.74
C THR A 64 22.48 14.73 25.29
N SER A 65 21.95 14.65 26.51
CA SER A 65 21.75 15.60 27.62
C SER A 65 21.88 17.13 27.45
N ALA A 66 20.95 17.79 28.15
CA ALA A 66 20.82 19.22 28.40
C ALA A 66 22.10 20.00 28.79
N LYS A 67 22.22 21.22 28.25
CA LYS A 67 22.61 22.46 28.97
C LYS A 67 22.43 23.71 28.11
N THR A 68 21.83 24.74 28.72
CA THR A 68 21.64 26.10 28.21
C THR A 68 22.96 26.86 28.04
N THR A 69 23.18 27.55 26.91
CA THR A 69 23.92 28.84 26.85
C THR A 69 23.48 29.61 25.59
N GLN A 70 23.14 30.89 25.76
CA GLN A 70 22.73 31.84 24.72
C GLN A 70 23.93 32.26 23.84
N THR A 71 23.71 32.58 22.56
CA THR A 71 24.12 33.87 21.94
C THR A 71 23.62 34.05 20.49
N THR A 72 22.93 35.18 20.29
CA THR A 72 22.86 36.10 19.11
C THR A 72 22.40 35.64 17.72
N LYS A 73 21.35 36.35 17.28
CA LYS A 73 20.82 36.60 15.91
C LYS A 73 20.02 35.47 15.24
N GLY A 74 18.71 35.75 15.17
CA GLY A 74 17.71 35.01 14.40
C GLY A 74 16.76 34.28 15.33
N GLU A 75 15.78 34.99 15.89
CA GLU A 75 14.64 34.32 16.53
C GLU A 75 13.89 33.52 15.46
N ILE A 76 14.22 32.23 15.34
CA ILE A 76 13.19 31.26 15.00
C ILE A 76 12.39 31.12 16.30
N LYS A 77 11.23 31.76 16.35
CA LYS A 77 10.21 31.37 17.32
C LYS A 77 9.92 29.90 17.08
N THR A 78 10.49 29.02 17.89
CA THR A 78 9.85 27.75 18.18
C THR A 78 8.51 28.09 18.82
N GLU A 79 7.42 28.06 18.05
CA GLU A 79 6.07 28.14 18.63
C GLU A 79 5.88 26.95 19.57
N PRO A 80 5.79 27.13 20.89
CA PRO A 80 5.71 26.01 21.82
C PRO A 80 4.28 25.49 22.03
N GLU A 81 3.28 25.90 21.23
CA GLU A 81 1.86 25.58 21.52
C GLU A 81 1.01 25.12 20.31
N THR A 82 1.53 25.13 19.09
CA THR A 82 0.74 24.82 17.88
C THR A 82 0.86 23.37 17.40
N GLU A 83 1.82 22.60 17.93
CA GLU A 83 2.13 21.25 17.45
C GLU A 83 1.00 20.23 17.68
N ASN A 84 0.17 20.44 18.72
CA ASN A 84 -0.95 19.54 19.06
C ASN A 84 -2.35 20.10 18.76
N ALA A 85 -2.51 21.40 18.48
CA ALA A 85 -3.84 22.02 18.38
C ALA A 85 -4.71 21.40 17.28
N TRP A 86 -4.12 21.04 16.14
CA TRP A 86 -4.84 20.32 15.09
C TRP A 86 -5.21 18.90 15.50
N LYS A 87 -4.32 18.21 16.23
CA LYS A 87 -4.56 16.84 16.67
C LYS A 87 -5.79 16.76 17.56
N ASP A 88 -5.91 17.69 18.51
CA ASP A 88 -7.05 17.73 19.44
C ASP A 88 -8.36 18.03 18.68
N CYS A 89 -8.35 19.01 17.76
CA CYS A 89 -9.50 19.26 16.87
C CYS A 89 -9.88 18.01 16.07
N LEU A 90 -8.89 17.35 15.49
CA LEU A 90 -9.11 16.19 14.65
C LEU A 90 -9.63 14.99 15.46
N ASP A 91 -9.12 14.76 16.67
CA ASP A 91 -9.63 13.70 17.54
C ASP A 91 -11.12 13.93 17.88
N GLU A 92 -11.55 15.17 18.15
CA GLU A 92 -12.98 15.50 18.33
C GLU A 92 -13.81 15.28 17.04
N ILE A 93 -13.30 15.71 15.88
CA ILE A 93 -13.98 15.49 14.58
C ILE A 93 -14.13 13.98 14.30
N LEU A 94 -13.12 13.19 14.65
CA LEU A 94 -13.11 11.74 14.40
C LEU A 94 -13.99 10.95 15.38
N ASP A 95 -14.37 11.52 16.52
CA ASP A 95 -15.31 10.94 17.49
C ASP A 95 -16.78 11.24 17.12
N SER A 96 -17.02 11.70 15.90
CA SER A 96 -18.36 11.99 15.39
C SER A 96 -19.12 10.72 14.97
N PRO A 97 -20.45 10.66 15.19
CA PRO A 97 -21.32 9.60 14.66
C PRO A 97 -21.20 9.38 13.15
N PHE A 98 -20.89 10.43 12.38
CA PHE A 98 -20.69 10.32 10.93
C PHE A 98 -19.44 9.51 10.57
N ILE A 99 -18.39 9.59 11.39
CA ILE A 99 -17.16 8.80 11.22
C ILE A 99 -17.35 7.39 11.78
N ASP A 100 -18.07 7.25 12.89
CA ASP A 100 -18.36 5.94 13.48
C ASP A 100 -19.20 5.05 12.56
N SER A 101 -20.09 5.65 11.76
CA SER A 101 -20.91 4.90 10.78
C SER A 101 -20.08 4.13 9.74
N VAL A 102 -18.83 4.53 9.48
CA VAL A 102 -17.93 3.89 8.52
C VAL A 102 -16.82 3.06 9.18
N ARG A 103 -16.81 2.95 10.51
CA ARG A 103 -15.89 2.09 11.23
C ARG A 103 -16.32 0.63 11.11
N LYS A 104 -15.35 -0.24 10.80
CA LYS A 104 -15.58 -1.70 10.84
C LYS A 104 -15.63 -2.25 12.27
N LYS A 105 -14.83 -1.66 13.17
CA LYS A 105 -14.78 -2.01 14.61
C LYS A 105 -14.53 -0.74 15.42
N ALA A 106 -15.05 -0.71 16.64
CA ALA A 106 -14.92 0.46 17.54
C ALA A 106 -13.47 0.91 17.75
N ASN A 107 -12.55 -0.04 17.96
CA ASN A 107 -11.13 0.27 18.23
C ASN A 107 -10.26 0.42 16.97
N GLU A 108 -10.86 0.41 15.78
CA GLU A 108 -10.14 0.52 14.52
C GLU A 108 -10.45 1.86 13.85
N PHE A 109 -9.41 2.49 13.30
CA PHE A 109 -9.59 3.64 12.42
C PHE A 109 -10.21 3.19 11.09
N PRO A 110 -11.21 3.90 10.53
CA PRO A 110 -11.82 3.51 9.26
C PRO A 110 -10.79 3.54 8.12
N ALA A 111 -10.86 2.55 7.22
CA ALA A 111 -9.92 2.46 6.09
C ALA A 111 -10.13 3.57 5.05
N TYR A 112 -11.33 4.13 5.01
CA TYR A 112 -11.74 5.24 4.16
C TYR A 112 -12.83 6.01 4.89
N ILE A 113 -12.77 7.33 4.83
CA ILE A 113 -13.84 8.22 5.31
C ILE A 113 -14.33 8.97 4.07
N PRO A 114 -15.61 8.82 3.67
CA PRO A 114 -16.19 9.59 2.58
C PRO A 114 -16.05 11.10 2.84
N PRO A 115 -15.76 11.91 1.81
CA PRO A 115 -15.65 13.37 1.97
C PRO A 115 -16.87 14.00 2.63
N GLU A 116 -18.07 13.56 2.26
CA GLU A 116 -19.33 14.00 2.87
C GLU A 116 -19.37 13.75 4.38
N ASN A 117 -19.04 12.52 4.84
CA ASN A 117 -19.02 12.19 6.27
C ASN A 117 -18.01 13.05 7.04
N PHE A 118 -16.83 13.30 6.47
CA PHE A 118 -15.84 14.19 7.09
C PHE A 118 -16.32 15.63 7.17
N THR A 119 -16.98 16.13 6.11
CA THR A 119 -17.58 17.45 6.07
C THR A 119 -18.65 17.59 7.14
N LEU A 120 -19.57 16.63 7.26
CA LEU A 120 -20.61 16.63 8.29
C LEU A 120 -20.02 16.61 9.70
N ALA A 121 -19.05 15.73 9.95
CA ALA A 121 -18.35 15.65 11.24
C ALA A 121 -17.66 16.96 11.61
N THR A 122 -16.98 17.58 10.64
CA THR A 122 -16.30 18.87 10.86
C THR A 122 -17.30 20.00 11.07
N MET A 123 -18.42 20.04 10.33
CA MET A 123 -19.47 21.04 10.52
C MET A 123 -20.09 20.94 11.91
N ASP A 124 -20.33 19.73 12.41
CA ASP A 124 -20.88 19.54 13.75
C ASP A 124 -19.88 19.95 14.84
N PHE A 125 -18.59 19.61 14.68
CA PHE A 125 -17.53 20.14 15.53
C PHE A 125 -17.53 21.69 15.54
N LEU A 126 -17.59 22.34 14.37
CA LEU A 126 -17.57 23.81 14.27
C LEU A 126 -18.83 24.46 14.89
N LYS A 127 -20.00 23.83 14.74
CA LYS A 127 -21.25 24.29 15.37
C LYS A 127 -21.12 24.29 16.89
N GLU A 128 -20.49 23.26 17.47
CA GLU A 128 -20.27 23.19 18.92
C GLU A 128 -19.46 24.39 19.42
N GLN A 129 -18.44 24.82 18.67
CA GLN A 129 -17.58 25.94 19.06
C GLN A 129 -18.29 27.31 18.99
N VAL A 130 -19.38 27.43 18.24
CA VAL A 130 -20.13 28.69 18.14
C VAL A 130 -21.30 28.78 19.11
N LYS A 131 -21.72 27.67 19.75
CA LYS A 131 -22.84 27.67 20.69
C LYS A 131 -22.64 28.72 21.79
N ASP A 132 -23.76 29.31 22.20
CA ASP A 132 -23.84 30.20 23.36
C ASP A 132 -23.92 29.40 24.67
N LYS A 133 -24.07 30.11 25.80
CA LYS A 133 -24.17 29.49 27.12
C LYS A 133 -25.38 28.58 27.29
N ASP A 134 -26.41 28.75 26.45
CA ASP A 134 -27.64 27.96 26.45
C ASP A 134 -27.58 26.82 25.43
N GLY A 135 -26.43 26.60 24.77
CA GLY A 135 -26.20 25.54 23.80
C GLY A 135 -26.81 25.81 22.43
N LYS A 136 -27.22 27.05 22.13
CA LYS A 136 -27.86 27.45 20.86
C LYS A 136 -26.86 28.19 19.97
N TYR A 137 -27.11 28.17 18.67
CA TYR A 137 -26.38 28.97 17.68
C TYR A 137 -27.34 29.52 16.64
N ASP A 138 -26.97 30.63 15.99
CA ASP A 138 -27.74 31.19 14.87
C ASP A 138 -27.29 30.53 13.56
N GLU A 139 -28.19 29.76 12.95
CA GLU A 139 -27.92 29.03 11.71
C GLU A 139 -27.69 29.96 10.52
N ASN A 140 -28.37 31.12 10.46
CA ASN A 140 -28.26 32.07 9.35
C ASN A 140 -26.95 32.85 9.40
N ASN A 141 -26.37 33.01 10.60
CA ASN A 141 -25.14 33.76 10.82
C ASN A 141 -23.98 32.89 11.33
N LEU A 142 -24.04 31.57 11.08
CA LEU A 142 -23.07 30.60 11.59
C LEU A 142 -21.64 30.98 11.20
N LEU A 143 -21.40 31.22 9.91
CA LEU A 143 -20.06 31.48 9.38
C LEU A 143 -19.50 32.85 9.81
N GLN A 144 -20.36 33.87 9.91
CA GLN A 144 -19.98 35.19 10.40
C GLN A 144 -19.57 35.12 11.88
N THR A 145 -20.36 34.41 12.69
CA THR A 145 -20.08 34.19 14.11
C THR A 145 -18.80 33.39 14.30
N LEU A 146 -18.65 32.30 13.55
CA LEU A 146 -17.46 31.47 13.57
C LEU A 146 -16.21 32.29 13.21
N LYS A 147 -16.26 33.07 12.12
CA LYS A 147 -15.14 33.92 11.70
C LYS A 147 -14.73 34.89 12.80
N LYS A 148 -15.69 35.62 13.38
CA LYS A 148 -15.43 36.59 14.46
C LYS A 148 -14.78 35.92 15.68
N LYS A 149 -15.33 34.79 16.13
CA LYS A 149 -14.77 34.02 17.27
C LYS A 149 -13.36 33.52 16.97
N LEU A 150 -13.12 33.03 15.74
CA LEU A 150 -11.79 32.62 15.30
C LEU A 150 -10.81 33.80 15.31
N GLU A 151 -11.14 34.93 14.69
CA GLU A 151 -10.29 36.13 14.62
C GLU A 151 -9.92 36.65 16.01
N ASN A 152 -10.89 36.70 16.93
CA ASN A 152 -10.72 37.13 18.30
C ASN A 152 -10.00 36.11 19.20
N ASN A 153 -9.70 34.90 18.69
CA ASN A 153 -9.15 33.77 19.46
C ASN A 153 -10.04 33.31 20.62
N GLU A 154 -11.37 33.41 20.47
CA GLU A 154 -12.34 32.97 21.48
C GLU A 154 -12.50 31.44 21.51
N ILE A 155 -12.05 30.74 20.46
CA ILE A 155 -12.11 29.27 20.36
C ILE A 155 -10.72 28.69 20.67
N ALA A 156 -10.52 28.20 21.89
CA ALA A 156 -9.20 27.79 22.38
C ALA A 156 -8.61 26.58 21.65
N ILE A 157 -9.43 25.63 21.20
CA ILE A 157 -8.96 24.40 20.54
C ILE A 157 -8.49 24.65 19.09
N ILE A 158 -9.10 25.62 18.39
CA ILE A 158 -8.80 25.92 16.99
C ILE A 158 -7.68 26.96 16.88
N LYS A 159 -6.46 26.51 16.61
CA LYS A 159 -5.26 27.36 16.48
C LYS A 159 -4.47 27.07 15.20
N GLY A 160 -3.44 27.89 14.95
CA GLY A 160 -2.42 27.66 13.92
C GLY A 160 -2.98 27.57 12.50
N LYS A 161 -2.39 26.68 11.69
CA LYS A 161 -2.74 26.54 10.26
C LYS A 161 -4.18 26.10 10.01
N PHE A 162 -4.77 25.32 10.91
CA PHE A 162 -6.16 24.93 10.79
C PHE A 162 -7.09 26.15 10.92
N LYS A 163 -6.85 27.02 11.92
CA LYS A 163 -7.55 28.32 12.04
C LYS A 163 -7.41 29.14 10.75
N THR A 164 -6.19 29.33 10.25
CA THR A 164 -5.94 30.09 9.01
C THR A 164 -6.68 29.51 7.82
N LYS A 165 -6.71 28.17 7.71
CA LYS A 165 -7.40 27.47 6.63
C LYS A 165 -8.92 27.67 6.72
N LEU A 166 -9.51 27.54 7.91
CA LEU A 166 -10.94 27.80 8.13
C LEU A 166 -11.32 29.23 7.74
N LEU A 167 -10.56 30.24 8.20
CA LEU A 167 -10.79 31.64 7.82
C LEU A 167 -10.77 31.82 6.31
N THR A 168 -9.79 31.20 5.63
CA THR A 168 -9.70 31.23 4.16
C THR A 168 -10.90 30.59 3.49
N LEU A 169 -11.38 29.45 4.00
CA LEU A 169 -12.54 28.74 3.45
C LEU A 169 -13.83 29.54 3.65
N ILE A 170 -13.99 30.19 4.82
CA ILE A 170 -15.12 31.07 5.11
C ILE A 170 -15.15 32.23 4.10
N ASP A 171 -14.01 32.92 3.93
CA ASP A 171 -13.91 34.04 2.99
C ASP A 171 -14.18 33.60 1.55
N LYS A 172 -13.62 32.46 1.14
CA LYS A 172 -13.82 31.90 -0.20
C LYS A 172 -15.27 31.53 -0.47
N SER A 173 -15.97 31.00 0.53
CA SER A 173 -17.40 30.65 0.43
C SER A 173 -18.33 31.85 0.42
N GLN A 174 -17.81 33.09 0.60
CA GLN A 174 -18.62 34.30 0.71
C GLN A 174 -19.69 34.21 1.82
N TYR A 175 -19.38 33.49 2.91
CA TYR A 175 -20.31 33.20 4.01
C TYR A 175 -21.56 32.40 3.61
N ASP A 176 -21.57 31.76 2.45
CA ASP A 176 -22.60 30.80 2.07
C ASP A 176 -22.29 29.42 2.65
N LEU A 177 -23.25 28.87 3.40
CA LEU A 177 -23.06 27.65 4.18
C LEU A 177 -22.90 26.40 3.29
N ASP A 178 -23.58 26.36 2.15
CA ASP A 178 -23.50 25.21 1.24
C ASP A 178 -22.22 25.26 0.41
N GLN A 179 -21.81 26.44 -0.05
CA GLN A 179 -20.48 26.63 -0.67
C GLN A 179 -19.36 26.30 0.32
N PHE A 180 -19.49 26.66 1.59
CA PHE A 180 -18.50 26.32 2.60
C PHE A 180 -18.34 24.79 2.76
N LYS A 181 -19.45 24.04 2.78
CA LYS A 181 -19.41 22.57 2.81
C LYS A 181 -18.70 22.00 1.57
N ILE A 182 -19.02 22.49 0.38
CA ILE A 182 -18.39 22.06 -0.89
C ILE A 182 -16.87 22.32 -0.85
N GLU A 183 -16.45 23.48 -0.35
CA GLU A 183 -15.04 23.84 -0.25
C GLU A 183 -14.28 23.02 0.79
N LEU A 184 -14.93 22.70 1.92
CA LEU A 184 -14.39 21.82 2.94
C LEU A 184 -14.23 20.39 2.43
N GLU A 185 -15.25 19.88 1.74
CA GLU A 185 -15.25 18.57 1.09
C GLU A 185 -14.14 18.49 0.04
N SER A 186 -14.02 19.52 -0.82
CA SER A 186 -12.98 19.60 -1.83
C SER A 186 -11.58 19.63 -1.21
N PHE A 187 -11.39 20.36 -0.11
CA PHE A 187 -10.14 20.40 0.63
C PHE A 187 -9.76 19.02 1.16
N TYR A 188 -10.69 18.33 1.81
CA TYR A 188 -10.48 16.98 2.33
C TYR A 188 -10.20 15.97 1.21
N ASN A 189 -10.97 16.01 0.12
CA ASN A 189 -10.77 15.12 -1.02
C ASN A 189 -9.36 15.29 -1.62
N LYS A 190 -8.91 16.52 -1.85
CA LYS A 190 -7.55 16.80 -2.33
C LYS A 190 -6.47 16.31 -1.36
N ALA A 191 -6.68 16.51 -0.06
CA ALA A 191 -5.75 16.05 0.97
C ALA A 191 -5.60 14.52 0.95
N THR A 192 -6.71 13.79 0.80
CA THR A 192 -6.72 12.32 0.77
C THR A 192 -6.29 11.74 -0.58
N GLU A 193 -6.51 12.42 -1.70
CA GLU A 193 -5.98 12.03 -3.02
C GLU A 193 -4.44 12.01 -3.03
N GLN A 194 -3.79 13.00 -2.40
CA GLN A 194 -2.33 13.03 -2.25
C GLN A 194 -1.81 11.84 -1.43
N LEU A 195 -2.63 11.28 -0.52
CA LEU A 195 -2.29 10.05 0.20
C LEU A 195 -2.34 8.82 -0.62
N GLY A 196 -3.38 8.71 -1.45
CA GLY A 196 -3.50 7.63 -2.42
C GLY A 196 -2.21 7.50 -3.23
N SER A 197 -1.59 8.64 -3.59
CA SER A 197 -0.34 8.66 -4.35
C SER A 197 0.88 8.10 -3.58
N TRP A 198 1.12 8.55 -2.34
CA TRP A 198 2.23 8.01 -1.51
C TRP A 198 2.01 6.53 -1.18
N TYR A 199 0.77 6.14 -0.90
CA TYR A 199 0.40 4.74 -0.67
C TYR A 199 0.65 3.87 -1.90
N LYS A 200 0.19 4.29 -3.08
CA LYS A 200 0.39 3.58 -4.36
C LYS A 200 1.88 3.36 -4.66
N ARG A 201 2.76 4.27 -4.24
CA ARG A 201 4.23 4.08 -4.35
C ARG A 201 4.77 3.06 -3.35
N LYS A 202 4.36 3.15 -2.08
CA LYS A 202 4.81 2.22 -1.03
C LYS A 202 4.32 0.80 -1.27
N ILE A 203 3.07 0.63 -1.72
CA ILE A 203 2.48 -0.69 -1.91
C ILE A 203 3.22 -1.48 -3.00
N LYS A 204 3.66 -0.82 -4.09
CA LYS A 204 4.47 -1.50 -5.13
C LYS A 204 5.77 -2.09 -4.55
N LEU A 205 6.46 -1.37 -3.66
CA LEU A 205 7.66 -1.87 -2.99
C LEU A 205 7.34 -3.02 -2.02
N ILE A 206 6.23 -2.94 -1.31
CA ILE A 206 5.76 -4.02 -0.41
C ILE A 206 5.43 -5.29 -1.22
N LEU A 207 4.70 -5.15 -2.33
CA LEU A 207 4.35 -6.26 -3.23
C LEU A 207 5.61 -6.87 -3.87
N PHE A 208 6.58 -6.05 -4.27
CA PHE A 208 7.89 -6.52 -4.71
C PHE A 208 8.59 -7.34 -3.62
N GLY A 209 8.57 -6.86 -2.36
CA GLY A 209 9.13 -7.59 -1.21
C GLY A 209 8.46 -8.95 -0.99
N TYR A 210 7.13 -9.02 -1.01
CA TYR A 210 6.41 -10.29 -0.94
C TYR A 210 6.70 -11.20 -2.14
N GLY A 211 6.76 -10.63 -3.35
CA GLY A 211 7.14 -11.36 -4.56
C GLY A 211 8.53 -11.95 -4.47
N ALA A 212 9.50 -11.21 -3.92
CA ALA A 212 10.85 -11.70 -3.68
C ALA A 212 10.88 -12.84 -2.64
N ILE A 213 10.12 -12.72 -1.55
CA ILE A 213 10.00 -13.79 -0.54
C ILE A 213 9.40 -15.05 -1.17
N LEU A 214 8.33 -14.93 -1.95
CA LEU A 214 7.72 -16.08 -2.62
C LEU A 214 8.64 -16.69 -3.69
N ALA A 215 9.30 -15.86 -4.49
CA ALA A 215 10.25 -16.33 -5.51
C ALA A 215 11.40 -17.11 -4.87
N LEU A 216 11.91 -16.66 -3.72
CA LEU A 216 12.92 -17.38 -2.94
C LEU A 216 12.38 -18.67 -2.33
N ALA A 217 11.22 -18.61 -1.66
CA ALA A 217 10.63 -19.74 -0.94
C ALA A 217 10.27 -20.88 -1.90
N PHE A 218 9.67 -20.55 -3.03
CA PHE A 218 9.29 -21.51 -4.07
C PHE A 218 10.35 -21.69 -5.15
N ASN A 219 11.52 -21.06 -5.03
CA ASN A 219 12.58 -21.05 -6.04
C ASN A 219 12.04 -20.80 -7.47
N VAL A 220 11.17 -19.80 -7.62
CA VAL A 220 10.67 -19.41 -8.94
C VAL A 220 11.67 -18.46 -9.57
N ASP A 221 12.57 -19.02 -10.37
CA ASP A 221 13.56 -18.28 -11.14
C ASP A 221 13.08 -18.14 -12.60
N THR A 222 12.78 -16.92 -13.04
CA THR A 222 12.33 -16.62 -14.41
C THR A 222 13.23 -17.23 -15.49
N PHE A 223 14.55 -17.16 -15.35
CA PHE A 223 15.46 -17.69 -16.37
C PHE A 223 15.47 -19.22 -16.37
N HIS A 224 15.38 -19.83 -15.19
CA HIS A 224 15.25 -21.27 -15.08
C HIS A 224 13.95 -21.77 -15.72
N VAL A 225 12.82 -21.15 -15.37
CA VAL A 225 11.51 -21.50 -15.91
C VAL A 225 11.50 -21.33 -17.43
N GLY A 226 11.95 -20.18 -17.94
CA GLY A 226 12.04 -19.95 -19.38
C GLY A 226 12.94 -20.96 -20.10
N LYS A 227 14.09 -21.30 -19.51
CA LYS A 227 15.01 -22.30 -20.07
C LYS A 227 14.38 -23.69 -20.14
N VAL A 228 13.71 -24.14 -19.09
CA VAL A 228 13.09 -25.47 -19.05
C VAL A 228 11.94 -25.55 -20.05
N LEU A 229 11.05 -24.54 -20.08
CA LEU A 229 9.94 -24.50 -21.02
C LEU A 229 10.42 -24.45 -22.48
N TRP A 230 11.52 -23.75 -22.74
CA TRP A 230 12.16 -23.73 -24.06
C TRP A 230 12.75 -25.09 -24.46
N GLN A 231 13.37 -25.80 -23.51
CA GLN A 231 14.00 -27.10 -23.76
C GLN A 231 12.99 -28.25 -23.85
N LYS A 232 11.81 -28.10 -23.25
CA LYS A 232 10.76 -29.12 -23.20
C LYS A 232 9.39 -28.54 -23.58
N PRO A 233 9.13 -28.31 -24.88
CA PRO A 233 7.87 -27.72 -25.33
C PRO A 233 6.63 -28.51 -24.92
N SER A 234 6.73 -29.84 -24.75
CA SER A 234 5.62 -30.68 -24.30
C SER A 234 5.15 -30.36 -22.87
N GLU A 235 6.03 -29.89 -21.98
CA GLU A 235 5.64 -29.44 -20.63
C GLU A 235 4.88 -28.11 -20.70
N ALA A 236 5.26 -27.21 -21.62
CA ALA A 236 4.54 -25.96 -21.87
C ALA A 236 3.14 -26.22 -22.43
N THR A 237 2.99 -27.10 -23.43
CA THR A 237 1.69 -27.45 -24.02
C THR A 237 0.75 -28.09 -22.99
N ALA A 238 1.24 -29.03 -22.17
CA ALA A 238 0.44 -29.65 -21.11
C ALA A 238 0.00 -28.63 -20.05
N PHE A 239 0.84 -27.63 -19.76
CA PHE A 239 0.47 -26.55 -18.84
C PHE A 239 -0.57 -25.60 -19.44
N VAL A 240 -0.42 -25.22 -20.71
CA VAL A 240 -1.43 -24.41 -21.43
C VAL A 240 -2.78 -25.13 -21.48
N GLU A 241 -2.81 -26.44 -21.68
CA GLU A 241 -4.06 -27.21 -21.62
C GLU A 241 -4.73 -27.12 -20.24
N GLN A 242 -3.98 -27.11 -19.15
CA GLN A 242 -4.52 -26.88 -17.81
C GLN A 242 -5.06 -25.46 -17.64
N ILE A 243 -4.40 -24.46 -18.22
CA ILE A 243 -4.86 -23.06 -18.23
C ILE A 243 -6.17 -22.93 -18.98
N GLU A 244 -6.29 -23.51 -20.17
CA GLU A 244 -7.52 -23.47 -20.97
C GLU A 244 -8.67 -24.20 -20.25
N ASN A 245 -8.39 -25.31 -19.58
CA ASN A 245 -9.36 -25.98 -18.71
C ASN A 245 -9.78 -25.11 -17.52
N TYR A 246 -8.86 -24.35 -16.93
CA TYR A 246 -9.17 -23.37 -15.89
C TYR A 246 -10.06 -22.23 -16.43
N LYS A 247 -9.74 -21.67 -17.60
CA LYS A 247 -10.55 -20.64 -18.28
C LYS A 247 -11.96 -21.15 -18.61
N ALA A 248 -12.08 -22.37 -19.14
CA ALA A 248 -13.36 -22.98 -19.48
C ALA A 248 -14.27 -23.18 -18.24
N LYS A 249 -13.67 -23.46 -17.08
CA LYS A 249 -14.39 -23.56 -15.79
C LYS A 249 -14.80 -22.20 -15.21
N LYS A 250 -14.15 -21.10 -15.59
CA LYS A 250 -14.31 -19.75 -15.01
C LYS A 250 -14.79 -18.67 -16.00
N LYS A 251 -15.74 -18.97 -16.89
CA LYS A 251 -16.44 -17.91 -17.65
C LYS A 251 -17.30 -17.05 -16.70
N ASP A 252 -16.68 -16.11 -15.99
CA ASP A 252 -17.33 -15.02 -15.27
C ASP A 252 -16.81 -13.68 -15.83
N PRO A 253 -17.66 -12.87 -16.51
CA PRO A 253 -17.23 -11.74 -17.35
C PRO A 253 -16.85 -10.45 -16.61
N THR A 254 -16.63 -10.47 -15.28
CA THR A 254 -16.58 -9.24 -14.48
C THR A 254 -15.18 -8.74 -14.08
N MET A 255 -14.10 -9.32 -14.63
CA MET A 255 -12.75 -8.78 -14.41
C MET A 255 -12.40 -7.70 -15.45
N THR A 256 -12.90 -6.49 -15.23
CA THR A 256 -12.35 -5.26 -15.85
C THR A 256 -12.18 -4.15 -14.82
N GLN A 257 -11.31 -3.21 -15.18
CA GLN A 257 -10.33 -2.48 -14.37
C GLN A 257 -10.84 -1.43 -13.35
N ALA A 258 -9.95 -1.22 -12.37
CA ALA A 258 -9.67 0.01 -11.62
C ALA A 258 -10.42 0.28 -10.30
N ASP A 259 -9.65 0.12 -9.23
CA ASP A 259 -9.73 0.76 -7.90
C ASP A 259 -10.77 0.32 -6.86
N SER A 260 -11.86 -0.41 -7.17
CA SER A 260 -12.76 -0.98 -6.14
C SER A 260 -12.53 -2.47 -5.83
N THR A 261 -11.70 -3.14 -6.62
CA THR A 261 -11.67 -4.61 -6.71
C THR A 261 -10.55 -5.28 -5.91
N LEU A 262 -9.57 -4.58 -5.33
CA LEU A 262 -8.44 -5.24 -4.64
C LEU A 262 -8.87 -6.05 -3.40
N GLN A 263 -9.96 -5.67 -2.74
CA GLN A 263 -10.56 -6.44 -1.63
C GLN A 263 -11.48 -7.55 -2.12
N GLN A 264 -12.26 -7.33 -3.18
CA GLN A 264 -13.15 -8.38 -3.72
C GLN A 264 -12.38 -9.46 -4.48
N ILE A 265 -11.37 -9.07 -5.27
CA ILE A 265 -10.42 -9.97 -5.92
C ILE A 265 -9.76 -10.83 -4.85
N ALA A 266 -9.19 -10.24 -3.80
CA ALA A 266 -8.42 -11.00 -2.83
C ALA A 266 -9.28 -11.94 -1.95
N ASN A 267 -10.53 -11.58 -1.60
CA ASN A 267 -11.47 -12.49 -0.91
C ASN A 267 -11.94 -13.67 -1.79
N ASN A 268 -12.22 -13.45 -3.08
CA ASN A 268 -12.56 -14.55 -4.00
C ASN A 268 -11.33 -15.43 -4.32
N THR A 269 -10.14 -14.82 -4.37
CA THR A 269 -8.87 -15.48 -4.72
C THR A 269 -8.33 -16.41 -3.63
N ILE A 270 -8.59 -16.16 -2.34
CA ILE A 270 -8.14 -17.06 -1.26
C ILE A 270 -8.80 -18.44 -1.35
N ASN A 271 -10.08 -18.48 -1.72
CA ASN A 271 -10.79 -19.74 -1.98
C ASN A 271 -10.22 -20.45 -3.21
N ASP A 272 -9.85 -19.68 -4.24
CA ASP A 272 -9.25 -20.21 -5.46
C ASP A 272 -7.83 -20.78 -5.26
N ILE A 273 -7.00 -20.17 -4.41
CA ILE A 273 -5.61 -20.61 -4.18
C ILE A 273 -5.57 -21.98 -3.49
N ASN A 274 -6.46 -22.22 -2.51
CA ASN A 274 -6.54 -23.50 -1.81
C ASN A 274 -6.99 -24.64 -2.75
N GLU A 275 -7.84 -24.35 -3.73
CA GLU A 275 -8.26 -25.33 -4.74
C GLU A 275 -7.24 -25.50 -5.89
N ASN A 276 -6.48 -24.46 -6.23
CA ASN A 276 -5.61 -24.45 -7.41
C ASN A 276 -4.11 -24.61 -7.14
N TYR A 277 -3.64 -24.76 -5.90
CA TYR A 277 -2.20 -24.99 -5.65
C TYR A 277 -1.67 -26.25 -6.37
N GLY A 278 -2.55 -27.22 -6.64
CA GLY A 278 -2.24 -28.42 -7.44
C GLY A 278 -1.97 -28.16 -8.93
N THR A 279 -2.39 -27.02 -9.49
CA THR A 279 -2.17 -26.68 -10.91
C THR A 279 -0.77 -26.14 -11.19
N LEU A 280 -0.02 -25.71 -10.17
CA LEU A 280 1.37 -25.25 -10.31
C LEU A 280 2.39 -26.40 -10.41
N LYS A 281 1.97 -27.64 -10.14
CA LYS A 281 2.82 -28.83 -10.11
C LYS A 281 3.59 -29.14 -11.42
N PRO A 282 3.13 -28.75 -12.63
CA PRO A 282 3.89 -28.92 -13.87
C PRO A 282 5.04 -27.92 -14.03
N LEU A 283 5.07 -26.84 -13.25
CA LEU A 283 6.09 -25.82 -13.42
C LEU A 283 7.43 -26.29 -12.81
N PRO A 284 8.56 -25.96 -13.45
CA PRO A 284 9.91 -26.24 -12.94
C PRO A 284 10.27 -25.26 -11.82
N ILE A 285 9.58 -25.39 -10.69
CA ILE A 285 9.72 -24.59 -9.48
C ILE A 285 10.01 -25.50 -8.29
N GLY A 286 10.47 -24.91 -7.18
CA GLY A 286 10.85 -25.62 -5.97
C GLY A 286 12.35 -25.80 -5.85
N TRP A 287 12.80 -26.31 -4.71
CA TRP A 287 14.22 -26.54 -4.42
C TRP A 287 14.56 -28.02 -4.58
N ASN A 288 15.57 -28.34 -5.39
CA ASN A 288 16.16 -29.67 -5.50
C ASN A 288 17.69 -29.66 -5.25
N ASP A 289 18.28 -30.85 -5.16
CA ASP A 289 19.73 -31.00 -4.91
C ASP A 289 20.61 -30.28 -5.96
N LYS A 290 20.14 -30.17 -7.21
CA LYS A 290 20.86 -29.48 -8.28
C LYS A 290 20.83 -27.96 -8.09
N GLU A 291 19.68 -27.42 -7.69
CA GLU A 291 19.49 -25.99 -7.46
C GLU A 291 20.13 -25.48 -6.17
N ALA A 292 20.24 -26.33 -5.15
CA ALA A 292 20.90 -26.01 -3.90
C ALA A 292 22.43 -26.13 -4.00
N ALA A 293 22.96 -26.93 -4.94
CA ALA A 293 24.38 -27.23 -5.05
C ALA A 293 25.31 -26.00 -5.10
N PRO A 294 25.02 -24.92 -5.87
CA PRO A 294 25.86 -23.73 -5.90
C PRO A 294 25.98 -23.04 -4.54
N PHE A 295 24.86 -22.88 -3.82
CA PHE A 295 24.84 -22.26 -2.49
C PHE A 295 25.57 -23.11 -1.46
N MET A 296 25.36 -24.42 -1.47
CA MET A 296 26.03 -25.34 -0.55
C MET A 296 27.55 -25.31 -0.73
N ARG A 297 28.02 -25.14 -1.99
CA ARG A 297 29.44 -25.00 -2.32
C ARG A 297 30.03 -23.69 -1.81
N VAL A 298 29.36 -22.56 -2.06
CA VAL A 298 29.83 -21.23 -1.60
C VAL A 298 29.80 -21.10 -0.08
N LEU A 299 28.78 -21.67 0.57
CA LEU A 299 28.64 -21.67 2.04
C LEU A 299 29.52 -22.73 2.74
N GLY A 300 30.25 -23.57 1.98
CA GLY A 300 31.20 -24.54 2.54
C GLY A 300 30.57 -25.71 3.30
N ILE A 301 29.33 -26.11 2.98
CA ILE A 301 28.61 -27.17 3.70
C ILE A 301 29.08 -28.56 3.21
N LYS A 302 30.19 -29.04 3.80
CA LYS A 302 31.05 -30.14 3.32
C LYS A 302 30.31 -31.42 2.85
N ASN A 303 29.41 -31.99 3.66
CA ASN A 303 28.86 -33.34 3.36
C ASN A 303 27.87 -33.42 2.20
N LYS A 304 27.09 -32.35 1.95
CA LYS A 304 26.12 -32.29 0.83
C LYS A 304 26.69 -31.54 -0.37
N ALA A 305 27.49 -30.50 -0.14
CA ALA A 305 28.15 -29.74 -1.20
C ALA A 305 29.10 -30.61 -2.01
N GLU A 306 29.86 -31.50 -1.38
CA GLU A 306 30.85 -32.32 -2.07
C GLU A 306 30.20 -33.41 -2.93
N LYS A 307 29.08 -34.00 -2.47
CA LYS A 307 28.28 -34.96 -3.25
C LYS A 307 27.56 -34.31 -4.43
N ALA A 308 26.95 -33.14 -4.22
CA ALA A 308 26.26 -32.41 -5.27
C ALA A 308 27.25 -31.83 -6.30
N ALA A 309 28.37 -31.26 -5.87
CA ALA A 309 29.40 -30.72 -6.75
C ALA A 309 30.08 -31.80 -7.60
N LYS A 310 30.32 -33.00 -7.05
CA LYS A 310 30.82 -34.15 -7.83
C LYS A 310 29.78 -34.66 -8.84
N LYS A 311 28.48 -34.66 -8.47
CA LYS A 311 27.37 -35.10 -9.33
C LYS A 311 27.08 -34.12 -10.49
N PHE A 312 27.24 -32.82 -10.26
CA PHE A 312 26.86 -31.78 -11.23
C PHE A 312 28.03 -30.96 -11.77
N GLN A 313 29.28 -31.41 -11.54
CA GLN A 313 30.53 -30.81 -12.06
C GLN A 313 30.67 -29.28 -11.82
N THR A 314 30.08 -28.76 -10.75
CA THR A 314 30.00 -27.30 -10.49
C THR A 314 31.34 -26.78 -9.94
N THR A 315 32.06 -25.94 -10.69
CA THR A 315 33.27 -25.28 -10.17
C THR A 315 32.93 -24.11 -9.24
N ALA A 316 33.91 -23.54 -8.54
CA ALA A 316 33.68 -22.38 -7.67
C ALA A 316 33.29 -21.11 -8.44
N LYS A 317 33.87 -20.90 -9.64
CA LYS A 317 33.52 -19.78 -10.50
C LYS A 317 32.11 -19.96 -11.08
N ASP A 318 31.77 -21.17 -11.52
CA ASP A 318 30.44 -21.48 -12.04
C ASP A 318 29.36 -21.35 -10.96
N ALA A 319 29.66 -21.76 -9.72
CA ALA A 319 28.72 -21.61 -8.61
C ALA A 319 28.37 -20.15 -8.30
N TRP A 320 29.35 -19.22 -8.36
CA TRP A 320 29.07 -17.79 -8.20
C TRP A 320 28.23 -17.23 -9.33
N PHE A 321 28.48 -17.66 -10.57
CA PHE A 321 27.68 -17.27 -11.73
C PHE A 321 26.23 -17.78 -11.63
N ASP A 322 26.05 -19.06 -11.27
CA ASP A 322 24.73 -19.67 -11.09
C ASP A 322 23.92 -19.00 -9.96
N ILE A 323 24.58 -18.65 -8.86
CA ILE A 323 23.96 -17.89 -7.77
C ILE A 323 23.52 -16.51 -8.26
N PHE A 324 24.40 -15.80 -8.98
CA PHE A 324 24.06 -14.49 -9.54
C PHE A 324 22.88 -14.58 -10.52
N SER A 325 22.87 -15.55 -11.43
CA SER A 325 21.75 -15.75 -12.35
C SER A 325 20.44 -16.06 -11.62
N LYS A 326 20.51 -16.84 -10.53
CA LYS A 326 19.34 -17.12 -9.67
C LYS A 326 18.82 -15.86 -8.98
N PHE A 327 19.71 -15.04 -8.42
CA PHE A 327 19.31 -13.77 -7.83
C PHE A 327 18.67 -12.85 -8.86
N LEU A 328 19.22 -12.78 -10.07
CA LEU A 328 18.62 -12.00 -11.15
C LEU A 328 17.27 -12.58 -11.58
N GLY A 329 17.14 -13.91 -11.64
CA GLY A 329 15.89 -14.60 -11.93
C GLY A 329 14.80 -14.32 -10.91
N TRP A 330 15.11 -14.45 -9.61
CA TRP A 330 14.18 -14.10 -8.52
C TRP A 330 13.84 -12.61 -8.51
N PHE A 331 14.78 -11.74 -8.84
CA PHE A 331 14.53 -10.31 -8.98
C PHE A 331 13.53 -10.02 -10.11
N VAL A 332 13.72 -10.65 -11.27
CA VAL A 332 12.79 -10.51 -12.41
C VAL A 332 11.42 -11.08 -12.05
N THR A 333 11.36 -12.23 -11.37
CA THR A 333 10.10 -12.79 -10.88
C THR A 333 9.41 -11.84 -9.89
N ALA A 334 10.13 -11.28 -8.92
CA ALA A 334 9.59 -10.32 -7.97
C ALA A 334 9.08 -9.05 -8.66
N ALA A 335 9.81 -8.54 -9.66
CA ALA A 335 9.41 -7.40 -10.47
C ALA A 335 8.13 -7.69 -11.26
N ALA A 336 8.08 -8.85 -11.93
CA ALA A 336 6.90 -9.32 -12.67
C ALA A 336 5.68 -9.43 -11.74
N VAL A 337 5.84 -10.08 -10.59
CA VAL A 337 4.78 -10.28 -9.59
C VAL A 337 4.29 -8.95 -9.00
N SER A 338 5.18 -7.97 -8.84
CA SER A 338 4.82 -6.63 -8.33
C SER A 338 3.91 -5.82 -9.27
N LEU A 339 3.80 -6.22 -10.55
CA LEU A 339 2.84 -5.62 -11.50
C LEU A 339 1.38 -5.94 -11.12
N GLY A 340 1.17 -7.02 -10.36
CA GLY A 340 -0.13 -7.41 -9.84
C GLY A 340 -0.91 -8.34 -10.78
N ALA A 341 -1.90 -9.02 -10.20
CA ALA A 341 -2.71 -10.01 -10.91
C ALA A 341 -3.51 -9.43 -12.11
N PRO A 342 -4.11 -8.21 -12.02
CA PRO A 342 -4.85 -7.65 -13.15
C PRO A 342 -3.99 -7.47 -14.40
N PHE A 343 -2.74 -7.01 -14.24
CA PHE A 343 -1.82 -6.86 -15.37
C PHE A 343 -1.60 -8.18 -16.10
N TRP A 344 -1.31 -9.26 -15.37
CA TRP A 344 -1.06 -10.56 -16.00
C TRP A 344 -2.33 -11.20 -16.56
N TYR A 345 -3.49 -10.98 -15.93
CA TYR A 345 -4.79 -11.39 -16.47
C TYR A 345 -5.04 -10.81 -17.86
N ASP A 346 -4.78 -9.52 -18.03
CA ASP A 346 -4.94 -8.84 -19.32
C ASP A 346 -3.91 -9.33 -20.37
N VAL A 347 -2.79 -9.94 -19.94
CA VAL A 347 -1.71 -10.41 -20.84
C VAL A 347 -1.95 -11.83 -21.37
N PHE A 348 -2.57 -12.73 -20.58
CA PHE A 348 -2.78 -14.14 -21.02
C PHE A 348 -4.19 -14.42 -21.58
N ASN A 349 -5.12 -13.48 -21.45
CA ASN A 349 -6.42 -13.49 -22.13
C ASN A 349 -6.33 -12.73 -23.45
#